data_AF-A0A969M9C1-F1
#
_entry.id   AF-A0A969M9C1-F1
#
_cell.length_a   1.000
_cell.length_b   1.000
_cell.length_c   1.000
_cell.angle_alpha   90.00
_cell.angle_beta   90.00
_cell.angle_gamma   90.00
#
_symmetry.space_group_name_H-M   'P 1'
#
loop_
_entity.id
_entity.type
_entity.pdbx_description
1 polymer ?
#
loop_
_entity_poly.entity_id
_entity_poly.type
_entity_poly.pdbx_seq_one_letter_code
_entity_poly.pdbx_strand_id
1 'polypeptide(L)'
;MEDYRVRLQGLILNYEERQLPQRDIRAIQELCEADEPLSISNPLLFLLDIDQVTVESWNFRRNSDDGISWQRYEIEMRSDVDFELEIE
;
A
#
# COMPACT_ATOMS: atom_id res chain seq x y z
N MET A 1 13.74 19.00 -2.01
CA MET A 1 13.74 17.54 -2.05
C MET A 1 12.64 17.15 -3.03
N GLU A 2 12.87 16.22 -3.95
CA GLU A 2 11.86 15.85 -4.95
C GLU A 2 10.93 14.81 -4.32
N ASP A 3 9.62 15.11 -4.29
CA ASP A 3 8.63 14.14 -3.82
C ASP A 3 8.41 13.08 -4.90
N TYR A 4 8.73 11.82 -4.58
CA TYR A 4 8.46 10.70 -5.45
C TYR A 4 7.03 10.22 -5.28
N ARG A 5 6.36 9.96 -6.40
CA ARG A 5 5.14 9.16 -6.40
C ARG A 5 5.52 7.69 -6.42
N VAL A 6 5.09 6.95 -5.41
CA VAL A 6 5.34 5.52 -5.25
C VAL A 6 4.03 4.77 -5.47
N ARG A 7 4.03 3.80 -6.39
CA ARG A 7 2.86 2.96 -6.68
C ARG A 7 3.17 1.52 -6.33
N LEU A 8 2.37 0.95 -5.42
CA LEU A 8 2.42 -0.46 -5.07
C LEU A 8 1.24 -1.20 -5.72
N GLN A 9 1.54 -2.24 -6.49
CA GLN A 9 0.53 -3.10 -7.10
C GLN A 9 0.81 -4.55 -6.76
N GLY A 10 -0.25 -5.30 -6.48
CA GLY A 10 -0.11 -6.71 -6.19
C GLY A 10 -1.41 -7.48 -6.26
N LEU A 11 -1.30 -8.75 -5.90
CA LEU A 11 -2.39 -9.71 -5.92
C LEU A 11 -2.28 -10.59 -4.67
N ILE A 12 -3.34 -10.61 -3.89
CA ILE A 12 -3.47 -11.46 -2.70
C ILE A 12 -4.33 -12.64 -3.10
N LEU A 13 -3.84 -13.84 -2.82
CA LEU A 13 -4.44 -15.07 -3.29
C LEU A 13 -4.31 -16.13 -2.19
N ASN A 14 -5.35 -16.94 -2.04
CA ASN A 14 -5.32 -18.10 -1.17
C ASN A 14 -5.11 -19.35 -2.05
N TYR A 15 -3.97 -20.03 -1.91
CA TYR A 15 -3.68 -21.26 -2.65
C TYR A 15 -4.34 -22.50 -2.03
N GLU A 16 -4.70 -22.44 -0.75
CA GLU A 16 -5.19 -23.59 0.03
C GLU A 16 -6.71 -23.67 0.02
N GLU A 17 -7.39 -22.52 0.09
CA GLU A 17 -8.84 -22.44 0.13
C GLU A 17 -9.39 -21.61 -1.03
N ARG A 18 -10.60 -21.96 -1.49
CA ARG A 18 -11.35 -21.15 -2.46
C ARG A 18 -11.97 -19.90 -1.86
N GLN A 19 -11.53 -19.45 -0.68
CA GLN A 19 -12.03 -18.26 0.00
C GLN A 19 -11.04 -17.11 -0.11
N LEU A 20 -11.56 -15.88 -0.18
CA LEU A 20 -10.71 -14.69 -0.20
C LEU A 20 -9.90 -14.61 1.09
N PRO A 21 -8.61 -14.24 1.01
CA PRO A 21 -7.74 -14.06 2.18
C PRO A 21 -8.12 -12.78 2.94
N GLN A 22 -9.31 -12.77 3.54
CA GLN A 22 -9.95 -11.60 4.17
C GLN A 22 -9.07 -10.96 5.24
N ARG A 23 -8.33 -11.79 6.00
CA ARG A 23 -7.41 -11.30 7.03
C ARG A 23 -6.29 -10.46 6.42
N ASP A 24 -5.68 -10.92 5.33
CA ASP A 24 -4.54 -10.24 4.72
C ASP A 24 -5.00 -8.99 3.96
N ILE A 25 -6.16 -9.06 3.30
CA ILE A 25 -6.82 -7.90 2.67
C ILE A 25 -7.05 -6.80 3.73
N ARG A 26 -7.67 -7.18 4.86
CA ARG A 26 -8.00 -6.24 5.93
C ARG A 26 -6.75 -5.64 6.56
N ALA A 27 -5.70 -6.43 6.78
CA ALA A 27 -4.45 -5.92 7.34
C ALA A 27 -3.81 -4.84 6.44
N ILE A 28 -3.88 -5.01 5.10
CA ILE A 28 -3.38 -4.00 4.17
C ILE A 28 -4.28 -2.76 4.18
N GLN A 29 -5.60 -2.95 4.24
CA GLN A 29 -6.55 -1.82 4.36
C GLN A 29 -6.30 -1.00 5.62
N GLU A 30 -6.09 -1.65 6.76
CA GLU A 30 -5.79 -0.98 8.04
C GLU A 30 -4.51 -0.14 7.94
N LEU A 31 -3.47 -0.62 7.24
CA LEU A 31 -2.26 0.18 6.96
C LEU A 31 -2.53 1.35 6.00
N CYS A 32 -3.44 1.17 5.03
CA CYS A 32 -3.80 2.23 4.10
C CYS A 32 -4.73 3.30 4.71
N GLU A 33 -5.40 2.98 5.81
CA GLU A 33 -6.28 3.86 6.58
C GLU A 33 -5.53 4.58 7.72
N ALA A 34 -4.28 4.20 7.98
CA ALA A 34 -3.45 4.84 8.99
C ALA A 34 -3.15 6.29 8.58
N ASP A 35 -3.37 7.22 9.50
CA ASP A 35 -3.13 8.66 9.31
C ASP A 35 -1.67 9.04 9.65
N GLU A 36 -0.75 8.09 9.47
CA GLU A 36 0.67 8.25 9.77
C GLU A 36 1.55 7.73 8.63
N PRO A 37 2.74 8.31 8.42
CA PRO A 37 3.67 7.82 7.42
C PRO A 37 4.10 6.37 7.68
N LEU A 38 4.10 5.55 6.62
CA LEU A 38 4.55 4.17 6.66
C LEU A 38 6.06 4.10 6.42
N SER A 39 6.80 3.47 7.34
CA SER A 39 8.22 3.21 7.14
C SER A 39 8.43 2.08 6.13
N ILE A 40 9.35 2.31 5.18
CA ILE A 40 9.76 1.34 4.17
C ILE A 40 11.19 0.88 4.43
N SER A 41 11.37 -0.43 4.56
CA SER A 41 12.69 -1.06 4.64
C SER A 41 13.06 -1.74 3.31
N ASN A 42 13.44 -0.93 2.31
CA ASN A 42 13.87 -1.45 1.02
C ASN A 42 15.19 -0.77 0.58
N PRO A 43 16.30 -1.53 0.43
CA PRO A 43 17.58 -0.96 0.03
C PRO A 43 17.56 -0.24 -1.32
N LEU A 44 16.69 -0.64 -2.25
CA LEU A 44 16.57 0.04 -3.55
C LEU A 44 15.90 1.40 -3.43
N LEU A 45 14.91 1.52 -2.55
CA LEU A 45 14.21 2.79 -2.31
C LEU A 45 15.07 3.75 -1.48
N PHE A 46 15.93 3.20 -0.60
CA PHE A 46 16.92 3.98 0.12
C PHE A 46 17.94 4.68 -0.79
N LEU A 47 18.27 4.11 -1.97
CA LEU A 47 19.13 4.79 -2.95
C LEU A 47 18.50 6.08 -3.51
N LEU A 48 17.18 6.23 -3.38
CA LEU A 48 16.41 7.39 -3.77
C LEU A 48 16.00 8.26 -2.57
N ASP A 49 16.56 7.97 -1.38
CA ASP A 49 16.21 8.65 -0.12
C ASP A 49 14.73 8.49 0.25
N ILE A 50 14.12 7.34 -0.10
CA ILE A 50 12.74 6.98 0.25
C ILE A 50 12.78 5.93 1.35
N ASP A 51 12.51 6.35 2.58
CA ASP A 51 12.39 5.50 3.77
C ASP A 51 11.03 5.64 4.47
N GLN A 52 10.23 6.65 4.09
CA GLN A 52 8.86 6.86 4.53
C GLN A 52 7.95 7.21 3.35
N VAL A 53 6.70 6.76 3.44
CA VAL A 53 5.67 7.11 2.47
C VAL A 53 4.33 7.37 3.15
N THR A 54 3.57 8.30 2.60
CA THR A 54 2.19 8.57 3.02
C THR A 54 1.23 8.06 1.95
N VAL A 55 0.18 7.36 2.38
CA VAL A 55 -0.83 6.78 1.48
C VAL A 55 -1.79 7.86 1.02
N GLU A 56 -1.90 8.06 -0.30
CA GLU A 56 -2.82 9.05 -0.87
C GLU A 56 -4.15 8.41 -1.33
N SER A 57 -4.08 7.21 -1.91
CA SER A 57 -5.27 6.48 -2.34
C SER A 57 -5.00 4.99 -2.51
N TRP A 58 -6.05 4.18 -2.42
CA TRP A 58 -5.95 2.73 -2.58
C TRP A 58 -7.24 2.15 -3.19
N ASN A 59 -7.09 1.02 -3.88
CA ASN A 59 -8.20 0.31 -4.51
C ASN A 59 -7.99 -1.20 -4.47
N PHE A 60 -8.98 -1.93 -3.97
CA PHE A 60 -9.01 -3.38 -4.02
C PHE A 60 -10.09 -3.84 -5.01
N ARG A 61 -9.65 -4.37 -6.16
CA ARG A 61 -10.56 -4.90 -7.18
C ARG A 61 -10.78 -6.39 -6.96
N ARG A 62 -12.02 -6.74 -6.62
CA ARG A 62 -12.46 -8.13 -6.60
C ARG A 62 -12.62 -8.63 -8.03
N ASN A 63 -11.96 -9.72 -8.37
CA ASN A 63 -12.32 -10.45 -9.59
C ASN A 63 -13.42 -11.46 -9.24
N SER A 64 -14.52 -11.37 -9.99
CA SER A 64 -15.75 -12.14 -9.77
C SER A 64 -15.78 -13.48 -10.49
N ASP A 65 -14.75 -13.81 -11.27
CA ASP A 65 -14.77 -14.96 -12.17
C ASP A 65 -13.74 -16.03 -11.77
N ASP A 66 -14.20 -17.28 -11.82
CA ASP A 66 -13.39 -18.50 -11.96
C ASP A 66 -12.89 -19.26 -10.72
N GLY A 67 -13.55 -19.12 -9.56
CA GLY A 67 -13.40 -20.09 -8.46
C GLY A 67 -12.02 -20.15 -7.79
N ILE A 68 -11.11 -19.25 -8.18
CA ILE A 68 -9.87 -18.92 -7.47
C ILE A 68 -10.13 -17.63 -6.71
N SER A 69 -10.00 -17.67 -5.39
CA SER A 69 -10.21 -16.49 -4.57
C SER A 69 -8.94 -15.66 -4.49
N TRP A 70 -8.90 -14.61 -5.30
CA TRP A 70 -7.84 -13.63 -5.29
C TRP A 70 -8.38 -12.20 -5.41
N GLN A 71 -7.58 -11.24 -4.96
CA GLN A 71 -7.91 -9.83 -5.00
C GLN A 71 -6.70 -9.03 -5.44
N ARG A 72 -6.89 -8.21 -6.47
CA ARG A 72 -5.88 -7.22 -6.88
C ARG A 72 -5.97 -6.02 -5.96
N TYR A 73 -4.83 -5.44 -5.63
CA TYR A 73 -4.76 -4.14 -4.98
C TYR A 73 -3.81 -3.20 -5.73
N GLU A 74 -4.09 -1.92 -5.56
CA GLU A 74 -3.28 -0.81 -6.03
C GLU A 74 -3.29 0.26 -4.94
N ILE A 75 -2.10 0.73 -4.56
CA ILE A 75 -1.90 1.73 -3.53
C ILE A 75 -0.98 2.79 -4.12
N GLU A 76 -1.45 4.04 -4.13
CA GLU A 76 -0.69 5.22 -4.54
C GLU A 76 -0.25 5.94 -3.27
N MET A 77 1.05 6.22 -3.21
CA MET A 77 1.72 6.82 -2.07
C MET A 77 2.66 7.93 -2.54
N ARG A 78 3.00 8.82 -1.63
CA ARG A 78 4.01 9.87 -1.84
C ARG A 78 5.14 9.66 -0.85
N SER A 79 6.40 9.74 -1.31
CA SER A 79 7.54 9.78 -0.39
C SER A 79 7.47 11.09 0.39
N ASP A 80 7.52 11.01 1.72
CA ASP A 80 7.43 12.21 2.52
C ASP A 80 8.76 12.97 2.58
N VAL A 81 8.61 14.28 2.55
CA VAL A 81 9.51 15.28 3.11
C VAL A 81 8.85 15.68 4.44
N ASP A 82 9.64 15.85 5.51
CA ASP A 82 9.17 16.20 6.86
C ASP A 82 7.87 17.02 6.87
N PHE A 83 6.81 16.47 7.46
CA PHE A 83 5.54 17.17 7.66
C PHE A 83 5.74 18.28 8.70
N GLU A 84 6.21 19.46 8.29
CA GLU A 84 6.17 20.65 9.14
C GLU A 84 4.75 21.21 9.14
N LEU A 85 4.03 20.92 10.22
CA LEU A 85 2.75 21.54 10.54
C LEU A 85 3.01 23.02 10.90
N GLU A 86 3.16 23.89 9.90
CA GLU A 86 3.15 25.35 10.13
C GLU A 86 1.74 25.75 10.59
N ILE A 87 1.62 26.08 11.89
CA ILE A 87 0.43 26.71 12.45
C ILE A 87 0.55 28.21 12.14
N GLU A 88 -0.30 28.72 11.23
CA GLU A 88 -0.60 30.17 11.08
C GLU A 88 -1.61 30.66 12.12
#